data_AF-A0A1G6Z9X8-F1
#
_entry.id   AF-A0A1G6Z9X8-F1
#
_cell.length_a   1.000
_cell.length_b   1.000
_cell.length_c   1.000
_cell.angle_alpha   90.00
_cell.angle_beta   90.00
_cell.angle_gamma   90.00
#
_symmetry.space_group_name_H-M   'P 1'
#
loop_
_entity.id
_entity.type
_entity.pdbx_description
1 polymer ?
#
loop_
_entity_poly.entity_id
_entity_poly.type
_entity_poly.pdbx_seq_one_letter_code
_entity_poly.pdbx_strand_id
1 'polypeptide(L)'
;MTATDATVTALLSELGDSWETVEKITAARERFIDGIPDWRLPAAYGVATVDGGSGIVFARANVGVHPLPAVVMATTLGHRSGSGSYFLDARTLSRAIRLLAPAEACTAYEHPNLATWREVHKTVEDGGAAVAVFLHDLDYQGEDPAVVALQDIALQSQ
;
A
#
# COMPACT_ATOMS: atom_id res chain seq x y z
N MET A 1 -20.79 -1.14 9.42
CA MET A 1 -19.37 -0.93 9.79
C MET A 1 -18.70 -2.28 9.89
N THR A 2 -17.65 -2.57 9.11
CA THR A 2 -16.90 -3.84 9.23
C THR A 2 -15.84 -3.74 10.32
N ALA A 3 -15.28 -4.87 10.78
CA ALA A 3 -14.17 -4.90 11.73
C ALA A 3 -13.00 -3.99 11.27
N THR A 4 -12.64 -4.04 9.98
CA THR A 4 -11.62 -3.17 9.38
C THR A 4 -11.96 -1.67 9.48
N ASP A 5 -13.23 -1.26 9.35
CA ASP A 5 -13.60 0.16 9.48
C ASP A 5 -13.42 0.67 10.91
N ALA A 6 -13.72 -0.19 11.89
CA ALA A 6 -13.52 0.11 13.31
C ALA A 6 -12.02 0.23 13.62
N THR A 7 -11.20 -0.67 13.09
CA THR A 7 -9.73 -0.60 13.21
C THR A 7 -9.18 0.68 12.61
N VAL A 8 -9.58 1.04 11.38
CA VAL A 8 -9.15 2.29 10.72
C VAL A 8 -9.50 3.51 11.57
N THR A 9 -10.71 3.55 12.10
CA THR A 9 -11.19 4.69 12.91
C THR A 9 -10.45 4.78 14.25
N ALA A 10 -10.21 3.65 14.91
CA ALA A 10 -9.43 3.62 16.16
C ALA A 10 -7.99 4.08 15.94
N LEU A 11 -7.33 3.63 14.87
CA LEU A 11 -5.96 4.02 14.55
C LEU A 11 -5.85 5.52 14.27
N LEU A 12 -6.79 6.11 13.52
CA LEU A 12 -6.79 7.55 13.26
C LEU A 12 -7.08 8.36 14.52
N SER A 13 -7.98 7.88 15.39
CA SER A 13 -8.24 8.53 16.67
C SER A 13 -7.01 8.53 17.59
N GLU A 14 -6.17 7.50 17.50
CA GLU A 14 -4.93 7.38 18.28
C GLU A 14 -3.80 8.25 17.70
N LEU A 15 -3.62 8.20 16.38
CA LEU A 15 -2.51 8.84 15.67
C LEU A 15 -2.77 10.32 15.35
N GLY A 16 -4.01 10.76 15.47
CA GLY A 16 -4.47 12.10 15.10
C GLY A 16 -4.67 12.27 13.58
N ASP A 17 -5.32 13.38 13.23
CA ASP A 17 -5.76 13.65 11.86
C ASP A 17 -4.67 14.33 10.98
N SER A 18 -3.53 14.74 11.56
CA SER A 18 -2.40 15.34 10.83
C SER A 18 -1.02 14.95 11.38
N TRP A 19 -0.11 14.56 10.49
CA TRP A 19 1.28 14.22 10.81
C TRP A 19 2.25 15.21 10.18
N GLU A 20 2.31 16.41 10.73
CA GLU A 20 3.08 17.55 10.17
C GLU A 20 4.61 17.36 10.17
N THR A 21 5.14 16.38 10.93
CA THR A 21 6.58 16.17 11.08
C THR A 21 7.00 14.75 10.71
N VAL A 22 8.27 14.59 10.36
CA VAL A 22 8.86 13.28 10.03
C VAL A 22 8.78 12.33 11.22
N GLU A 23 8.88 12.85 12.44
CA GLU A 23 8.75 12.08 13.68
C GLU A 23 7.33 11.53 13.85
N LYS A 24 6.29 12.32 13.55
CA LYS A 24 4.89 11.84 13.57
C LYS A 24 4.65 10.76 12.52
N ILE A 25 5.19 10.92 11.31
CA ILE A 25 5.14 9.88 10.27
C ILE A 25 5.85 8.60 10.73
N THR A 26 7.00 8.75 11.38
CA THR A 26 7.77 7.62 11.92
C THR A 26 6.99 6.90 13.01
N ALA A 27 6.40 7.62 13.96
CA ALA A 27 5.57 7.06 15.01
C ALA A 27 4.32 6.35 14.46
N ALA A 28 3.64 6.94 13.46
CA ALA A 28 2.51 6.32 12.79
C ALA A 28 2.91 5.01 12.10
N ARG A 29 4.03 5.01 11.37
CA ARG A 29 4.58 3.80 10.75
C ARG A 29 4.84 2.70 11.79
N GLU A 30 5.56 3.02 12.86
CA GLU A 30 5.87 2.06 13.93
C GLU A 30 4.61 1.48 14.54
N ARG A 31 3.60 2.33 14.79
CA ARG A 31 2.32 1.90 15.31
C ARG A 31 1.56 0.94 14.38
N PHE A 32 1.62 1.16 13.06
CA PHE A 32 1.03 0.22 12.09
C PHE A 32 1.79 -1.11 12.07
N ILE A 33 3.12 -1.07 12.13
CA ILE A 33 3.98 -2.27 12.18
C ILE A 33 3.62 -3.11 13.41
N ASP A 34 3.53 -2.49 14.58
CA ASP A 34 3.18 -3.16 15.84
C ASP A 34 1.79 -3.79 15.81
N GLY A 35 0.89 -3.28 14.96
CA GLY A 35 -0.45 -3.81 14.75
C GLY A 35 -0.51 -5.07 13.88
N ILE A 36 0.60 -5.45 13.23
CA ILE A 36 0.66 -6.57 12.30
C ILE A 36 1.66 -7.61 12.82
N PRO A 37 1.19 -8.70 13.45
CA PRO A 37 2.07 -9.78 13.90
C PRO A 37 2.92 -10.32 12.75
N ASP A 38 4.20 -10.55 13.02
CA ASP A 38 5.18 -11.07 12.07
C ASP A 38 5.43 -10.18 10.83
N TRP A 39 5.13 -8.87 10.94
CA TRP A 39 5.39 -7.93 9.86
C TRP A 39 6.84 -7.98 9.38
N ARG A 40 7.00 -8.09 8.05
CA ARG A 40 8.29 -7.91 7.38
C ARG A 40 8.14 -6.93 6.25
N LEU A 41 9.07 -5.97 6.18
CA LEU A 41 9.13 -5.04 5.05
C LEU A 41 9.38 -5.85 3.76
N PRO A 42 8.54 -5.68 2.71
CA PRO A 42 8.77 -6.32 1.42
C PRO A 42 9.97 -5.69 0.68
N ALA A 43 10.68 -6.48 -0.12
CA ALA A 43 11.69 -5.99 -1.05
C ALA A 43 11.12 -4.98 -2.07
N ALA A 44 9.88 -5.22 -2.52
CA ALA A 44 9.12 -4.26 -3.32
C ALA A 44 7.60 -4.36 -3.04
N TYR A 45 6.89 -3.27 -3.27
CA TYR A 45 5.43 -3.25 -3.24
C TYR A 45 4.87 -2.25 -4.25
N GLY A 46 3.62 -2.45 -4.66
CA GLY A 46 3.00 -1.52 -5.61
C GLY A 46 1.49 -1.66 -5.71
N VAL A 47 0.90 -0.70 -6.41
CA VAL A 47 -0.48 -0.75 -6.86
C VAL A 47 -0.47 -0.72 -8.39
N ALA A 48 -1.14 -1.69 -8.98
CA ALA A 48 -1.30 -1.81 -10.42
C ALA A 48 -2.78 -1.74 -10.80
N THR A 49 -3.06 -1.21 -11.99
CA THR A 49 -4.38 -1.32 -12.63
C THR A 49 -4.38 -2.53 -13.54
N VAL A 50 -5.53 -3.18 -13.65
CA VAL A 50 -5.75 -4.30 -14.57
C VAL A 50 -6.52 -3.76 -15.77
N ASP A 51 -5.96 -3.92 -16.96
CA ASP A 51 -6.65 -3.55 -18.20
C ASP A 51 -7.66 -4.63 -18.64
N GLY A 52 -8.54 -4.29 -19.58
CA GLY A 52 -9.55 -5.21 -20.11
C GLY A 52 -9.01 -6.43 -20.86
N GLY A 53 -7.68 -6.52 -21.06
CA GLY A 53 -6.96 -7.64 -21.66
C GLY A 53 -6.20 -8.51 -20.65
N SER A 54 -6.35 -8.28 -19.34
CA SER A 54 -5.60 -8.92 -18.24
C SER A 54 -4.16 -8.42 -18.07
N GLY A 55 -3.76 -7.37 -18.78
CA GLY A 55 -2.48 -6.70 -18.60
C GLY A 55 -2.41 -6.00 -17.25
N ILE A 56 -1.32 -6.23 -16.52
CA ILE A 56 -1.04 -5.61 -15.22
C ILE A 56 -0.09 -4.43 -15.47
N VAL A 57 -0.56 -3.22 -15.20
CA VAL A 57 0.24 -2.00 -15.34
C VAL A 57 0.40 -1.34 -13.98
N PHE A 58 1.63 -1.29 -13.47
CA PHE A 58 1.91 -0.64 -12.20
C PHE A 58 1.72 0.87 -12.31
N ALA A 59 0.66 1.37 -11.69
CA ALA A 59 0.46 2.81 -11.50
C ALA A 59 1.57 3.38 -10.61
N ARG A 60 2.03 2.58 -9.63
CA ARG A 60 3.26 2.84 -8.89
C ARG A 60 3.84 1.57 -8.28
N ALA A 61 5.14 1.38 -8.47
CA ALA A 61 5.96 0.41 -7.75
C ALA A 61 6.98 1.14 -6.87
N ASN A 62 7.30 0.57 -5.72
CA ASN A 62 8.31 1.06 -4.79
C ASN A 62 9.27 -0.09 -4.49
N VAL A 63 10.57 0.15 -4.65
CA VAL A 63 11.65 -0.83 -4.46
C VAL A 63 12.56 -0.34 -3.35
N GLY A 64 12.86 -1.18 -2.35
CA GLY A 64 13.84 -0.93 -1.29
C GLY A 64 13.50 0.15 -0.25
N VAL A 65 12.65 1.15 -0.56
CA VAL A 65 12.38 2.31 0.32
C VAL A 65 10.88 2.65 0.41
N HIS A 66 10.53 3.47 1.42
CA HIS A 66 9.18 3.92 1.80
C HIS A 66 8.31 2.86 2.50
N PRO A 67 8.60 2.53 3.77
CA PRO A 67 7.86 1.53 4.53
C PRO A 67 6.42 1.93 4.92
N LEU A 68 6.11 3.24 5.03
CA LEU A 68 4.79 3.67 5.52
C LEU A 68 3.64 3.24 4.58
N PRO A 69 3.66 3.53 3.27
CA PRO A 69 2.55 3.10 2.40
C PRO A 69 2.43 1.57 2.33
N ALA A 70 3.54 0.82 2.39
CA ALA A 70 3.51 -0.64 2.44
C ALA A 70 2.72 -1.14 3.66
N VAL A 71 3.06 -0.67 4.87
CA VAL A 71 2.40 -1.13 6.10
C VAL A 71 0.96 -0.64 6.22
N VAL A 72 0.63 0.55 5.67
CA VAL A 72 -0.77 1.04 5.62
C VAL A 72 -1.63 0.15 4.71
N MET A 73 -1.14 -0.17 3.52
CA MET A 73 -1.85 -1.08 2.61
C MET A 73 -1.99 -2.47 3.23
N ALA A 74 -0.93 -2.97 3.86
CA ALA A 74 -0.95 -4.26 4.55
C ALA A 74 -1.95 -4.30 5.72
N THR A 75 -2.01 -3.24 6.53
CA THR A 75 -3.01 -3.08 7.60
C THR A 75 -4.43 -3.20 7.05
N THR A 76 -4.67 -2.59 5.88
CA THR A 76 -5.99 -2.58 5.25
C THR A 76 -6.39 -3.94 4.70
N LEU A 77 -5.42 -4.68 4.13
CA LEU A 77 -5.62 -5.98 3.49
C LEU A 77 -5.47 -7.17 4.46
N GLY A 78 -4.96 -6.94 5.66
CA GLY A 78 -4.56 -8.00 6.59
C GLY A 78 -3.31 -8.77 6.14
N HIS A 79 -2.51 -8.20 5.24
CA HIS A 79 -1.23 -8.78 4.84
C HIS A 79 -0.22 -8.67 5.99
N ARG A 80 0.57 -9.72 6.21
CA ARG A 80 1.57 -9.78 7.29
C ARG A 80 2.99 -9.91 6.76
N SER A 81 3.20 -10.89 5.89
CA SER A 81 4.50 -11.23 5.34
C SER A 81 4.33 -12.07 4.08
N GLY A 82 5.44 -12.30 3.36
CA GLY A 82 5.45 -13.11 2.14
C GLY A 82 5.08 -12.30 0.90
N SER A 83 5.14 -12.94 -0.26
CA SER A 83 4.73 -12.32 -1.51
C SER A 83 3.27 -12.64 -1.82
N GLY A 84 2.55 -11.71 -2.44
CA GLY A 84 1.18 -11.94 -2.87
C GLY A 84 0.52 -10.72 -3.49
N SER A 85 -0.54 -10.96 -4.26
CA SER A 85 -1.39 -9.94 -4.85
C SER A 85 -2.81 -9.97 -4.28
N TYR A 86 -3.44 -8.80 -4.21
CA TYR A 86 -4.77 -8.61 -3.63
C TYR A 86 -5.59 -7.65 -4.50
N PHE A 87 -6.77 -8.08 -4.94
CA PHE A 87 -7.70 -7.17 -5.61
C PHE A 87 -8.14 -6.05 -4.68
N LEU A 88 -8.18 -4.83 -5.22
CA LEU A 88 -8.62 -3.63 -4.53
C LEU A 88 -10.00 -3.23 -5.04
N ASP A 89 -11.00 -3.36 -4.18
CA ASP A 89 -12.26 -2.65 -4.39
C ASP A 89 -12.14 -1.18 -3.93
N ALA A 90 -13.07 -0.33 -4.40
CA ALA A 90 -13.06 1.10 -4.08
C ALA A 90 -13.06 1.33 -2.56
N ARG A 91 -13.79 0.50 -1.80
CA ARG A 91 -13.89 0.61 -0.34
C ARG A 91 -12.57 0.34 0.37
N THR A 92 -11.84 -0.68 -0.05
CA THR A 92 -10.53 -1.07 0.49
C THR A 92 -9.51 0.01 0.18
N LEU A 93 -9.48 0.50 -1.06
CA LEU A 93 -8.58 1.57 -1.44
C LEU A 93 -8.92 2.90 -0.72
N SER A 94 -10.20 3.22 -0.54
CA SER A 94 -10.67 4.37 0.24
C SER A 94 -10.16 4.34 1.69
N ARG A 95 -10.16 3.16 2.32
CA ARG A 95 -9.61 2.98 3.69
C ARG A 95 -8.11 3.21 3.74
N ALA A 96 -7.37 2.63 2.79
CA ALA A 96 -5.93 2.82 2.71
C ALA A 96 -5.56 4.30 2.50
N ILE A 97 -6.29 5.00 1.62
CA ILE A 97 -6.16 6.44 1.42
C ILE A 97 -6.45 7.20 2.71
N ARG A 98 -7.54 6.88 3.41
CA ARG A 98 -7.91 7.54 4.67
C ARG A 98 -6.85 7.32 5.76
N LEU A 99 -6.25 6.14 5.85
CA LEU A 99 -5.16 5.84 6.78
C LEU A 99 -3.87 6.60 6.44
N LEU A 100 -3.56 6.80 5.16
CA LEU A 100 -2.33 7.46 4.72
C LEU A 100 -2.47 8.99 4.64
N ALA A 101 -3.68 9.52 4.48
CA ALA A 101 -3.95 10.94 4.27
C ALA A 101 -3.32 11.90 5.31
N PRO A 102 -3.26 11.58 6.62
CA PRO A 102 -2.62 12.46 7.59
C PRO A 102 -1.15 12.78 7.31
N ALA A 103 -0.44 11.92 6.56
CA ALA A 103 0.95 12.14 6.17
C ALA A 103 1.13 13.36 5.25
N GLU A 104 0.10 13.74 4.48
CA GLU A 104 0.13 14.88 3.55
C GLU A 104 0.43 16.22 4.24
N ALA A 105 0.18 16.31 5.56
CA ALA A 105 0.53 17.47 6.36
C ALA A 105 2.05 17.68 6.52
N CYS A 106 2.86 16.63 6.35
CA CYS A 106 4.31 16.76 6.36
C CYS A 106 4.80 17.23 4.98
N THR A 107 5.30 18.47 4.91
CA THR A 107 5.81 19.07 3.67
C THR A 107 7.31 18.83 3.44
N ALA A 108 7.96 18.04 4.32
CA ALA A 108 9.39 17.72 4.20
C ALA A 108 9.72 16.86 2.97
N TYR A 109 8.73 16.16 2.41
CA TYR A 109 8.84 15.39 1.18
C TYR A 109 7.48 15.19 0.53
N GLU A 110 7.49 14.81 -0.75
CA GLU A 110 6.27 14.50 -1.49
C GLU A 110 5.65 13.15 -1.07
N HIS A 111 4.35 13.02 -1.30
CA HIS A 111 3.57 11.81 -0.98
C HIS A 111 3.02 11.13 -2.24
N PRO A 112 3.89 10.69 -3.16
CA PRO A 112 3.45 10.26 -4.48
C PRO A 112 2.61 8.97 -4.43
N ASN A 113 2.79 8.11 -3.44
CA ASN A 113 1.91 6.95 -3.23
C ASN A 113 0.46 7.38 -2.94
N LEU A 114 0.26 8.39 -2.09
CA LEU A 114 -1.08 8.89 -1.76
C LEU A 114 -1.76 9.49 -2.99
N ALA A 115 -1.02 10.30 -3.77
CA ALA A 115 -1.52 10.87 -5.01
C ALA A 115 -1.91 9.76 -6.02
N THR A 116 -1.04 8.78 -6.24
CA THR A 116 -1.35 7.64 -7.13
C THR A 116 -2.57 6.86 -6.65
N TRP A 117 -2.69 6.58 -5.35
CA TRP A 117 -3.84 5.83 -4.83
C TRP A 117 -5.16 6.56 -5.05
N ARG A 118 -5.17 7.89 -4.91
CA ARG A 118 -6.35 8.72 -5.22
C ARG A 118 -6.76 8.64 -6.70
N GLU A 119 -5.80 8.60 -7.63
CA GLU A 119 -6.11 8.41 -9.05
C GLU A 119 -6.60 6.98 -9.35
N VAL A 120 -5.94 5.96 -8.81
CA VAL A 120 -6.38 4.57 -8.95
C VAL A 120 -7.78 4.36 -8.36
N HIS A 121 -8.13 5.05 -7.27
CA HIS A 121 -9.46 5.00 -6.69
C HIS A 121 -10.54 5.45 -7.68
N LYS A 122 -10.32 6.55 -8.39
CA LYS A 122 -11.24 7.01 -9.44
C LYS A 122 -11.40 5.95 -10.53
N THR A 123 -10.29 5.35 -10.99
CA THR A 123 -10.34 4.26 -11.97
C THR A 123 -11.19 3.09 -11.49
N VAL A 124 -11.08 2.71 -10.22
CA VAL A 124 -11.88 1.61 -9.64
C VAL A 124 -13.35 2.01 -9.48
N GLU A 125 -13.65 3.26 -9.12
CA GLU A 125 -15.02 3.79 -9.05
C GLU A 125 -15.70 3.80 -10.42
N ASP A 126 -14.94 4.07 -11.48
CA ASP A 126 -15.40 4.06 -12.88
C ASP A 126 -15.54 2.64 -13.46
N GLY A 127 -15.38 1.60 -12.64
CA GLY A 127 -15.54 0.20 -13.03
C GLY A 127 -14.26 -0.50 -13.50
N GLY A 128 -13.11 0.15 -13.36
CA GLY A 128 -11.79 -0.48 -13.55
C GLY A 128 -11.43 -1.42 -12.39
N ALA A 129 -10.31 -2.13 -12.55
CA ALA A 129 -9.78 -3.03 -11.53
C ALA A 129 -8.36 -2.63 -11.14
N ALA A 130 -8.02 -2.86 -9.87
CA ALA A 130 -6.69 -2.62 -9.34
C ALA A 130 -6.26 -3.76 -8.42
N VAL A 131 -4.95 -3.94 -8.29
CA VAL A 131 -4.33 -4.92 -7.41
C VAL A 131 -3.22 -4.26 -6.59
N ALA A 132 -3.18 -4.56 -5.30
CA ALA A 132 -2.01 -4.31 -4.45
C ALA A 132 -1.11 -5.53 -4.50
N VAL A 133 0.19 -5.32 -4.61
CA VAL A 133 1.18 -6.40 -4.75
C VAL A 133 2.30 -6.20 -3.75
N PHE A 134 2.67 -7.27 -3.05
CA PHE A 134 3.82 -7.34 -2.15
C PHE A 134 4.79 -8.39 -2.68
N LEU A 135 6.07 -8.04 -2.74
CA LEU A 135 7.17 -8.93 -3.08
C LEU A 135 8.08 -9.03 -1.86
N HIS A 136 8.12 -10.20 -1.22
CA HIS A 136 8.91 -10.39 0.00
C HIS A 136 10.42 -10.30 -0.28
N ASP A 137 10.88 -11.03 -1.28
CA ASP A 137 12.28 -11.15 -1.69
C ASP A 137 12.38 -11.16 -3.23
N LEU A 138 13.52 -10.71 -3.75
CA LEU A 138 13.83 -10.69 -5.19
C LEU A 138 14.05 -12.09 -5.75
N ASP A 139 14.24 -13.12 -4.92
CA ASP A 139 14.39 -14.51 -5.31
C ASP A 139 13.06 -15.27 -5.48
N TYR A 140 11.92 -14.57 -5.48
CA TYR A 140 10.58 -15.16 -5.62
C TYR A 140 10.49 -16.18 -6.77
N GLN A 141 10.01 -17.38 -6.46
CA GLN A 141 9.87 -18.53 -7.40
C GLN A 141 8.40 -18.92 -7.66
N GLY A 142 7.44 -18.07 -7.32
CA GLY A 142 6.02 -18.37 -7.52
C GLY A 142 5.50 -17.93 -8.88
N GLU A 143 4.23 -18.24 -9.15
CA GLU A 143 3.59 -18.04 -10.46
C GLU A 143 2.55 -16.91 -10.49
N ASP A 144 2.40 -16.14 -9.40
CA ASP A 144 1.46 -15.01 -9.38
C ASP A 144 1.94 -13.94 -10.38
N PRO A 145 1.20 -13.67 -11.46
CA PRO A 145 1.65 -12.80 -12.54
C PRO A 145 1.88 -11.36 -12.08
N ALA A 146 1.14 -10.88 -11.08
CA ALA A 146 1.31 -9.54 -10.54
C ALA A 146 2.61 -9.44 -9.74
N VAL A 147 2.93 -10.48 -8.97
CA VAL A 147 4.16 -10.56 -8.19
C VAL A 147 5.38 -10.73 -9.10
N VAL A 148 5.29 -11.56 -10.14
CA VAL A 148 6.34 -11.71 -11.17
C VAL A 148 6.60 -10.38 -11.87
N ALA A 149 5.55 -9.67 -12.29
CA ALA A 149 5.72 -8.36 -12.92
C ALA A 149 6.38 -7.33 -11.98
N LEU A 150 6.06 -7.37 -10.67
CA LEU A 150 6.73 -6.52 -9.68
C LEU A 150 8.20 -6.90 -9.48
N GLN A 151 8.51 -8.20 -9.48
CA GLN A 151 9.88 -8.71 -9.38
C GLN A 151 10.73 -8.23 -10.57
N ASP A 152 10.20 -8.31 -11.79
CA ASP A 152 10.88 -7.81 -12.98
C ASP A 152 11.21 -6.31 -12.87
N ILE A 153 10.26 -5.50 -12.38
CA ILE A 153 10.48 -4.05 -12.14
C ILE A 153 11.57 -3.86 -11.06
N ALA A 154 11.53 -4.63 -9.99
CA ALA A 154 12.46 -4.52 -8.88
C ALA A 154 13.89 -4.88 -9.28
N LEU A 155 14.08 -5.91 -10.12
CA LEU A 155 15.38 -6.32 -10.64
C LEU A 155 15.97 -5.31 -11.62
N GLN A 156 15.14 -4.59 -12.39
CA GLN A 156 15.58 -3.53 -13.31
C GLN A 156 15.98 -2.22 -12.61
N SER A 157 15.59 -2.06 -11.34
CA SER A 157 15.82 -0.83 -10.55
C SER A 157 17.05 -0.90 -9.63
N GLN A 158 17.80 -2.01 -9.68
CA GLN A 158 19.09 -2.22 -9.01
C GLN A 158 20.23 -1.62 -9.85
#